data_AF-A0A2S6YYV9-F1
#
_entry.id   AF-A0A2S6YYV9-F1
#
_cell.length_a   1.000
_cell.length_b   1.000
_cell.length_c   1.000
_cell.angle_alpha   90.00
_cell.angle_beta   90.00
_cell.angle_gamma   90.00
#
_symmetry.space_group_name_H-M   'P 1'
#
loop_
_entity.id
_entity.type
_entity.pdbx_description
1 polymer ?
#
loop_
_entity_poly.entity_id
_entity_poly.type
_entity_poly.pdbx_seq_one_letter_code
_entity_poly.pdbx_strand_id
1 'polypeptide(L)'
;MGELFRDGASRPVTPGELDMYTKAQALQAQQHVPILQRSAESHSYMFFAVFDGTGQDANDPRQLPTNVGILKAQLDELRKNPDLRIGYKYAEGIGTQHNPLARTWDGAFPYTWDDRIEETYTSLATQTRKWQQQDPEAQIRIAEVGYSRGAVLAPGFARL
;
A
#
# COMPACT_ATOMS: atom_id res chain seq x y z
N MET A 1 16.97 -10.53 -24.24
CA MET A 1 16.35 -11.41 -23.23
C MET A 1 17.42 -12.40 -22.81
N GLY A 2 18.13 -12.12 -21.73
CA GLY A 2 19.22 -12.97 -21.23
C GLY A 2 18.66 -14.09 -20.38
N GLU A 3 19.04 -15.33 -20.70
CA GLU A 3 18.71 -16.52 -19.94
C GLU A 3 19.25 -16.41 -18.50
N LEU A 4 18.34 -16.38 -17.53
CA LEU A 4 18.64 -16.57 -16.11
C LEU A 4 18.66 -18.07 -15.84
N PHE A 5 19.82 -18.71 -15.94
CA PHE A 5 19.99 -20.08 -15.44
C PHE A 5 21.10 -20.18 -14.38
N ARG A 6 20.65 -20.71 -13.23
CA ARG A 6 21.32 -21.63 -12.29
C ARG A 6 22.29 -21.08 -11.22
N ASP A 7 22.02 -21.53 -9.99
CA ASP A 7 22.91 -21.70 -8.82
C ASP A 7 23.41 -20.50 -8.02
N GLY A 8 22.80 -19.31 -8.11
CA GLY A 8 23.07 -18.24 -7.13
C GLY A 8 24.55 -17.79 -7.06
N ALA A 9 25.36 -18.21 -8.03
CA ALA A 9 26.74 -17.79 -8.15
C ALA A 9 26.77 -16.37 -8.72
N SER A 10 27.34 -15.44 -7.96
CA SER A 10 27.65 -14.11 -8.47
C SER A 10 28.70 -14.25 -9.56
N ARG A 11 28.42 -13.68 -10.74
CA ARG A 11 29.39 -13.58 -11.83
C ARG A 11 29.91 -12.15 -11.96
N PRO A 12 31.12 -11.96 -12.50
CA PRO A 12 31.62 -10.63 -12.82
C PRO A 12 30.64 -9.88 -13.72
N VAL A 13 30.46 -8.59 -13.44
CA VAL A 13 29.67 -7.69 -14.28
C VAL A 13 30.39 -7.48 -15.61
N THR A 14 29.66 -7.56 -16.72
CA THR A 14 30.19 -7.30 -18.05
C THR A 14 30.16 -5.80 -18.36
N PRO A 15 30.99 -5.30 -19.29
CA PRO A 15 30.92 -3.90 -19.74
C PRO A 15 29.53 -3.50 -20.26
N GLY A 16 28.82 -4.41 -20.94
CA GLY A 16 27.46 -4.14 -21.43
C GLY A 16 26.41 -4.00 -20.32
N GLU A 17 26.60 -4.67 -19.18
CA GLU A 17 25.75 -4.51 -18.00
C GLU A 17 26.02 -3.20 -17.28
N LEU A 18 27.29 -2.78 -17.18
CA LEU A 18 27.64 -1.45 -16.65
C LEU A 18 27.04 -0.32 -17.51
N ASP A 19 27.03 -0.49 -18.83
CA ASP A 19 26.37 0.45 -19.75
C ASP A 19 24.84 0.44 -19.57
N MET A 20 24.22 -0.74 -19.37
CA MET A 20 22.79 -0.82 -19.01
C MET A 20 22.48 -0.10 -17.70
N TYR A 21 23.31 -0.27 -16.66
CA TYR A 21 23.14 0.46 -15.39
C TYR A 21 23.25 1.97 -15.58
N THR A 22 24.23 2.43 -16.36
CA THR A 22 24.44 3.85 -16.65
C THR A 22 23.22 4.44 -17.37
N LYS A 23 22.68 3.71 -18.36
CA LYS A 23 21.45 4.10 -19.07
C LYS A 23 20.23 4.11 -18.16
N ALA A 24 20.06 3.10 -17.32
CA ALA A 24 18.97 3.04 -16.35
C ALA A 24 19.03 4.22 -15.36
N GLN A 25 20.22 4.56 -14.88
CA GLN A 25 20.43 5.73 -14.00
C GLN A 25 20.07 7.04 -14.73
N ALA A 26 20.49 7.21 -15.98
CA ALA A 26 20.17 8.39 -16.78
C ALA A 26 18.66 8.52 -17.04
N LEU A 27 17.96 7.41 -17.27
CA LEU A 27 16.50 7.37 -17.41
C LEU A 27 15.79 7.68 -16.08
N GLN A 28 16.26 7.10 -14.98
CA GLN A 28 15.71 7.36 -13.64
C GLN A 28 15.89 8.84 -13.25
N ALA A 29 17.01 9.47 -13.60
CA ALA A 29 17.24 10.89 -13.35
C ALA A 29 16.26 11.81 -14.10
N GLN A 30 15.64 11.33 -15.18
CA GLN A 30 14.61 12.06 -15.93
C GLN A 30 13.20 11.86 -15.35
N GLN A 31 13.02 10.87 -14.46
CA GLN A 31 11.74 10.66 -13.80
C GLN A 31 11.51 11.78 -12.78
N HIS A 32 10.42 12.52 -12.96
CA HIS A 32 9.99 13.49 -11.98
C HIS A 32 9.36 12.74 -10.82
N VAL A 33 9.84 12.97 -9.59
CA VAL A 33 9.18 12.42 -8.39
C VAL A 33 7.87 13.20 -8.21
N PRO A 34 6.70 12.56 -8.38
CA PRO A 34 5.44 13.26 -8.21
C PRO A 34 5.30 13.66 -6.74
N ILE A 35 5.17 14.97 -6.49
CA ILE A 35 4.85 15.44 -5.14
C ILE A 35 3.40 15.07 -4.89
N LEU A 36 3.17 14.09 -4.01
CA LEU A 36 1.85 13.55 -3.70
C LEU A 36 0.99 14.47 -2.84
N GLN A 37 1.60 15.40 -2.11
CA GLN A 37 0.85 16.40 -1.36
C GLN A 37 1.74 17.62 -1.12
N ARG A 38 1.25 18.82 -1.45
CA ARG A 38 1.90 20.07 -1.05
C ARG A 38 1.10 20.70 0.08
N SER A 39 1.76 21.00 1.20
CA SER A 39 1.12 21.72 2.30
C SER A 39 0.57 23.09 1.85
N ALA A 40 1.27 23.75 0.93
CA ALA A 40 0.89 25.05 0.34
C ALA A 40 -0.26 24.99 -0.68
N GLU A 41 -0.61 23.81 -1.20
CA GLU A 41 -1.79 23.65 -2.07
C GLU A 41 -2.99 23.24 -1.22
N SER A 42 -3.97 24.13 -1.09
CA SER A 42 -5.15 23.97 -0.23
C SER A 42 -6.00 22.75 -0.58
N HIS A 43 -5.96 22.32 -1.84
CA HIS A 43 -6.88 21.32 -2.39
C HIS A 43 -6.27 19.91 -2.49
N SER A 44 -5.03 19.70 -2.04
CA SER A 44 -4.35 18.40 -2.13
C SER A 44 -4.67 17.51 -0.90
N TYR A 45 -5.31 16.38 -1.14
CA TYR A 45 -5.68 15.36 -0.14
C TYR A 45 -4.97 14.03 -0.43
N MET A 46 -4.63 13.30 0.63
CA MET A 46 -3.92 12.03 0.52
C MET A 46 -4.67 10.92 1.25
N PHE A 47 -5.00 9.84 0.52
CA PHE A 47 -5.58 8.63 1.09
C PHE A 47 -4.57 7.48 1.07
N PHE A 48 -4.41 6.80 2.20
CA PHE A 48 -3.57 5.61 2.31
C PHE A 48 -4.43 4.35 2.44
N ALA A 49 -4.28 3.41 1.50
CA ALA A 49 -4.81 2.06 1.61
C ALA A 49 -3.67 1.13 2.03
N VAL A 50 -3.73 0.57 3.23
CA VAL A 50 -2.62 -0.21 3.79
C VAL A 50 -3.07 -1.63 4.16
N PHE A 51 -2.39 -2.64 3.62
CA PHE A 51 -2.78 -4.05 3.67
C PHE A 51 -1.69 -4.89 4.34
N ASP A 52 -1.97 -5.48 5.49
CA ASP A 52 -0.98 -6.30 6.21
C ASP A 52 -0.84 -7.72 5.65
N GLY A 53 0.24 -8.40 6.04
CA GLY A 53 0.54 -9.77 5.62
C GLY A 53 -0.32 -10.80 6.35
N THR A 54 -0.48 -11.99 5.77
CA THR A 54 -1.26 -13.08 6.37
C THR A 54 -0.96 -13.32 7.84
N GLY A 55 -2.01 -13.41 8.65
CA GLY A 55 -1.94 -13.62 10.08
C GLY A 55 -1.48 -12.41 10.90
N GLN A 56 -1.17 -11.28 10.26
CA GLN A 56 -0.72 -10.06 10.93
C GLN A 56 -1.89 -9.13 11.20
N ASP A 57 -2.03 -8.74 12.46
CA ASP A 57 -2.93 -7.66 12.87
C ASP A 57 -2.19 -6.65 13.75
N ALA A 58 -1.99 -5.45 13.22
CA ALA A 58 -1.43 -4.30 13.94
C ALA A 58 -2.26 -3.86 15.16
N ASN A 59 -3.50 -4.32 15.32
CA ASN A 59 -4.31 -4.07 16.51
C ASN A 59 -4.21 -5.20 17.55
N ASP A 60 -3.58 -6.35 17.24
CA ASP A 60 -3.36 -7.43 18.21
C ASP A 60 -2.13 -7.10 19.08
N PRO A 61 -2.30 -6.79 20.38
CA PRO A 61 -1.19 -6.38 21.25
C PRO A 61 -0.17 -7.48 21.50
N ARG A 62 -0.45 -8.73 21.10
CA ARG A 62 0.46 -9.87 21.23
C ARG A 62 1.42 -9.98 20.05
N GLN A 63 1.18 -9.25 18.97
CA GLN A 63 1.97 -9.32 17.74
C GLN A 63 2.94 -8.14 17.68
N LEU A 64 4.14 -8.40 17.14
CA LEU A 64 5.04 -7.32 16.77
C LEU A 64 4.55 -6.69 15.46
N PRO A 65 4.53 -5.35 15.35
CA PRO A 65 4.02 -4.70 14.16
C PRO A 65 4.93 -4.96 12.96
N THR A 66 4.33 -5.22 11.81
CA THR A 66 5.03 -5.21 10.52
C THR A 66 5.39 -3.78 10.12
N ASN A 67 6.08 -3.61 8.99
CA ASN A 67 6.25 -2.27 8.40
C ASN A 67 4.90 -1.60 8.08
N VAL A 68 3.88 -2.37 7.68
CA VAL A 68 2.52 -1.88 7.49
C VAL A 68 1.88 -1.48 8.82
N GLY A 69 2.06 -2.27 9.88
CA GLY A 69 1.62 -1.92 11.22
C GLY A 69 2.26 -0.64 11.77
N ILE A 70 3.57 -0.45 11.53
CA ILE A 70 4.29 0.79 11.88
C ILE A 70 3.75 1.97 11.08
N LEU A 71 3.54 1.80 9.77
CA LEU A 71 2.95 2.84 8.91
C LEU A 71 1.53 3.22 9.37
N LYS A 72 0.71 2.23 9.73
CA LYS A 72 -0.62 2.47 10.32
C LYS A 72 -0.51 3.35 11.56
N ALA A 73 0.40 3.04 12.49
CA ALA A 73 0.59 3.85 13.70
C ALA A 73 0.99 5.30 13.38
N GLN A 74 1.84 5.51 12.38
CA GLN A 74 2.19 6.85 11.90
C GLN A 74 0.97 7.57 11.30
N LEU A 75 0.16 6.89 10.51
CA LEU A 75 -1.07 7.43 9.93
C LEU A 75 -2.12 7.77 11.01
N ASP A 76 -2.20 6.96 12.06
CA ASP A 76 -3.02 7.24 13.24
C ASP A 76 -2.64 8.58 13.90
N GLU A 77 -1.34 8.83 14.07
CA GLU A 77 -0.84 10.10 14.60
C GLU A 77 -1.11 11.26 13.64
N LEU A 78 -0.84 11.10 12.35
CA LEU A 78 -1.05 12.16 11.35
C LEU A 78 -2.54 12.53 11.23
N ARG A 79 -3.46 11.56 11.30
CA ARG A 79 -4.90 11.80 11.20
C ARG A 79 -5.45 12.67 12.33
N LYS A 80 -4.75 12.78 13.46
CA LYS A 80 -5.15 13.68 14.57
C LYS A 80 -5.09 15.15 14.18
N ASN A 81 -4.31 15.51 13.16
CA ASN A 81 -4.25 16.85 12.62
C ASN A 81 -5.03 16.93 11.29
N PRO A 82 -6.26 17.51 11.29
CA PRO A 82 -7.06 17.61 10.06
C PRO A 82 -6.44 18.50 8.99
N ASP A 83 -5.56 19.45 9.36
CA ASP A 83 -4.88 20.34 8.40
C ASP A 83 -3.93 19.57 7.48
N LEU A 84 -3.50 18.38 7.90
CA LEU A 84 -2.70 17.49 7.07
C LEU A 84 -3.51 16.84 5.95
N ARG A 85 -4.85 16.92 5.96
CA ARG A 85 -5.71 16.39 4.87
C ARG A 85 -5.41 14.92 4.50
N ILE A 86 -5.04 14.12 5.51
CA ILE A 86 -4.72 12.70 5.38
C ILE A 86 -5.89 11.85 5.84
N GLY A 87 -6.30 10.91 4.99
CA GLY A 87 -7.21 9.82 5.32
C GLY A 87 -6.51 8.49 5.12
N TYR A 88 -6.96 7.45 5.79
CA TYR A 88 -6.43 6.12 5.54
C TYR A 88 -7.40 5.02 5.94
N LYS A 89 -7.20 3.83 5.39
CA LYS A 89 -7.82 2.59 5.83
C LYS A 89 -6.76 1.50 5.93
N TYR A 90 -6.76 0.85 7.09
CA TYR A 90 -5.97 -0.34 7.35
C TYR A 90 -6.84 -1.59 7.20
N ALA A 91 -6.30 -2.58 6.49
CA ALA A 91 -6.84 -3.91 6.37
C ALA A 91 -5.86 -4.89 7.03
N GLU A 92 -6.35 -5.59 8.06
CA GLU A 92 -5.64 -6.70 8.67
C GLU A 92 -5.38 -7.83 7.67
N GLY A 93 -4.31 -8.57 7.93
CA GLY A 93 -3.91 -9.66 7.06
C GLY A 93 -4.92 -10.79 6.98
N ILE A 94 -4.98 -11.46 5.84
CA ILE A 94 -5.84 -12.65 5.67
C ILE A 94 -5.55 -13.66 6.80
N GLY A 95 -6.61 -14.25 7.38
CA GLY A 95 -6.49 -15.22 8.46
C GLY A 95 -6.27 -14.63 9.86
N THR A 96 -6.57 -13.35 10.10
CA THR A 96 -6.63 -12.73 11.45
C THR A 96 -8.02 -12.76 12.08
N GLN A 97 -9.02 -13.23 11.34
CA GLN A 97 -10.42 -13.20 11.74
C GLN A 97 -10.67 -13.94 13.06
N HIS A 98 -11.58 -13.39 13.87
CA HIS A 98 -11.92 -13.89 15.20
C HIS A 98 -12.64 -15.25 15.18
N ASN A 99 -13.22 -15.65 14.04
CA ASN A 99 -13.93 -16.92 13.90
C ASN A 99 -12.96 -18.04 13.46
N PRO A 100 -12.71 -19.08 14.28
CA PRO A 100 -11.73 -20.14 13.98
C PRO A 100 -12.03 -20.93 12.70
N LEU A 101 -13.32 -21.04 12.35
CA LEU A 101 -13.78 -21.73 11.14
C LEU A 101 -13.40 -20.93 9.88
N ALA A 102 -13.59 -19.61 9.88
CA ALA A 102 -13.19 -18.74 8.76
C ALA A 102 -11.66 -18.73 8.58
N ARG A 103 -10.92 -18.70 9.70
CA ARG A 103 -9.45 -18.72 9.73
C ARG A 103 -8.81 -19.91 9.01
N THR A 104 -9.46 -21.09 9.09
CA THR A 104 -8.93 -22.34 8.52
C THR A 104 -9.36 -22.52 7.06
N TRP A 105 -10.55 -22.02 6.70
CA TRP A 105 -11.07 -22.04 5.32
C TRP A 105 -10.42 -20.98 4.42
N ASP A 106 -10.07 -19.80 4.96
CA ASP A 106 -9.37 -18.72 4.23
C ASP A 106 -7.93 -19.05 3.84
N GLY A 107 -7.32 -20.03 4.51
CA GLY A 107 -6.02 -20.56 4.09
C GLY A 107 -6.06 -21.21 2.71
N ALA A 108 -7.26 -21.63 2.25
CA ALA A 108 -7.49 -22.37 1.02
C ALA A 108 -8.46 -21.68 0.03
N PHE A 109 -9.37 -20.80 0.48
CA PHE A 109 -10.34 -20.11 -0.37
C PHE A 109 -10.29 -18.57 -0.24
N PRO A 110 -10.33 -17.80 -1.35
CA PRO A 110 -10.08 -16.35 -1.39
C PRO A 110 -11.28 -15.45 -0.99
N TYR A 111 -12.31 -15.98 -0.33
CA TYR A 111 -13.56 -15.23 -0.08
C TYR A 111 -13.34 -13.89 0.63
N THR A 112 -12.37 -13.84 1.56
CA THR A 112 -12.13 -12.67 2.40
C THR A 112 -11.16 -11.67 1.79
N TRP A 113 -10.63 -11.97 0.59
CA TRP A 113 -9.79 -11.04 -0.16
C TRP A 113 -10.65 -9.92 -0.75
N ASP A 114 -11.76 -10.31 -1.37
CA ASP A 114 -12.72 -9.40 -1.99
C ASP A 114 -13.33 -8.49 -0.93
N ASP A 115 -13.75 -9.04 0.22
CA ASP A 115 -14.27 -8.25 1.34
C ASP A 115 -13.29 -7.16 1.79
N ARG A 116 -11.99 -7.46 1.93
CA ARG A 116 -10.99 -6.49 2.38
C ARG A 116 -10.72 -5.40 1.35
N ILE A 117 -10.69 -5.77 0.08
CA ILE A 117 -10.52 -4.82 -1.03
C ILE A 117 -11.75 -3.91 -1.11
N GLU A 118 -12.96 -4.47 -1.08
CA GLU A 118 -14.23 -3.74 -1.15
C GLU A 118 -14.43 -2.82 0.06
N GLU A 119 -14.14 -3.29 1.28
CA GLU A 119 -14.19 -2.46 2.50
C GLU A 119 -13.23 -1.27 2.41
N THR A 120 -12.04 -1.50 1.84
CA THR A 120 -11.02 -0.48 1.67
C THR A 120 -11.41 0.53 0.59
N TYR A 121 -11.95 0.06 -0.53
CA TYR A 121 -12.48 0.91 -1.59
C TYR A 121 -13.69 1.73 -1.12
N THR A 122 -14.60 1.11 -0.37
CA THR A 122 -15.74 1.80 0.24
C THR A 122 -15.28 2.90 1.20
N SER A 123 -14.21 2.66 1.97
CA SER A 123 -13.60 3.67 2.83
C SER A 123 -13.00 4.82 2.02
N LEU A 124 -12.30 4.53 0.92
CA LEU A 124 -11.79 5.55 -0.01
C LEU A 124 -12.94 6.38 -0.58
N ALA A 125 -13.99 5.75 -1.12
CA ALA A 125 -15.13 6.44 -1.72
C ALA A 125 -15.85 7.33 -0.69
N THR A 126 -16.05 6.81 0.53
CA THR A 126 -16.66 7.56 1.62
C THR A 126 -15.81 8.76 2.02
N GLN A 127 -14.49 8.59 2.14
CA GLN A 127 -13.58 9.66 2.52
C GLN A 127 -13.47 10.72 1.41
N THR A 128 -13.40 10.29 0.15
CA THR A 128 -13.39 11.16 -1.03
C THR A 128 -14.64 12.02 -1.08
N ARG A 129 -15.82 11.43 -0.87
CA ARG A 129 -17.08 12.17 -0.81
C ARG A 129 -17.07 13.23 0.28
N LYS A 130 -16.54 12.92 1.47
CA LYS A 130 -16.43 13.89 2.57
C LYS A 130 -15.52 15.07 2.19
N TRP A 131 -14.38 14.80 1.57
CA TRP A 131 -13.47 15.86 1.13
C TRP A 131 -14.08 16.71 0.03
N GLN A 132 -14.73 16.12 -0.96
CA GLN A 132 -15.40 16.88 -2.03
C GLN A 132 -16.56 17.75 -1.53
N GLN A 133 -17.23 17.33 -0.45
CA GLN A 133 -18.26 18.15 0.20
C GLN A 133 -17.68 19.36 0.95
N GLN A 134 -16.46 19.23 1.47
CA GLN A 134 -15.76 20.28 2.21
C GLN A 134 -15.00 21.22 1.26
N ASP A 135 -14.45 20.67 0.19
CA ASP A 135 -13.67 21.35 -0.83
C ASP A 135 -14.07 20.81 -2.22
N PRO A 136 -14.90 21.56 -2.97
CA PRO A 136 -15.32 21.16 -4.31
C PRO A 136 -14.17 20.99 -5.33
N GLU A 137 -13.00 21.56 -5.05
CA GLU A 137 -11.81 21.48 -5.90
C GLU A 137 -10.80 20.40 -5.43
N ALA A 138 -11.21 19.58 -4.45
CA ALA A 138 -10.35 18.56 -3.85
C ALA A 138 -9.71 17.64 -4.91
N GLN A 139 -8.38 17.55 -4.85
CA GLN A 139 -7.56 16.61 -5.60
C GLN A 139 -7.12 15.47 -4.67
N ILE A 140 -7.70 14.30 -4.87
CA ILE A 140 -7.45 13.13 -4.04
C ILE A 140 -6.36 12.28 -4.70
N ARG A 141 -5.28 12.03 -3.97
CA ARG A 141 -4.21 11.12 -4.35
C ARG A 141 -4.20 9.92 -3.42
N ILE A 142 -3.80 8.78 -3.96
CA ILE A 142 -3.89 7.50 -3.27
C ILE A 142 -2.49 6.89 -3.20
N ALA A 143 -2.09 6.43 -2.02
CA ALA A 143 -0.95 5.54 -1.86
C ALA A 143 -1.43 4.20 -1.32
N GLU A 144 -0.98 3.14 -1.97
CA GLU A 144 -1.25 1.77 -1.58
C GLU A 144 0.03 1.13 -1.08
N VAL A 145 -0.03 0.52 0.10
CA VAL A 145 1.11 -0.17 0.69
C VAL A 145 0.65 -1.53 1.17
N GLY A 146 1.31 -2.59 0.69
CA GLY A 146 1.02 -3.95 1.11
C GLY A 146 2.27 -4.69 1.54
N TYR A 147 2.12 -5.60 2.50
CA TYR A 147 3.19 -6.50 2.95
C TYR A 147 2.80 -7.97 2.71
N SER A 148 3.73 -8.78 2.19
CA SER A 148 3.52 -10.21 1.91
C SER A 148 2.25 -10.44 1.07
N ARG A 149 1.28 -11.24 1.53
CA ARG A 149 -0.01 -11.44 0.83
C ARG A 149 -0.87 -10.17 0.76
N GLY A 150 -0.70 -9.20 1.67
CA GLY A 150 -1.33 -7.88 1.55
C GLY A 150 -0.87 -7.11 0.33
N ALA A 151 0.37 -7.33 -0.15
CA ALA A 151 0.87 -6.74 -1.40
C ALA A 151 0.16 -7.26 -2.65
N VAL A 152 -0.51 -8.42 -2.56
CA VAL A 152 -1.35 -8.95 -3.63
C VAL A 152 -2.71 -8.23 -3.68
N LEU A 153 -3.19 -7.72 -2.53
CA LEU A 153 -4.46 -6.99 -2.45
C LEU A 153 -4.36 -5.57 -3.01
N ALA A 154 -3.21 -4.90 -2.86
CA ALA A 154 -2.96 -3.56 -3.41
C ALA A 154 -3.33 -3.45 -4.91
N PRO A 155 -2.77 -4.25 -5.83
CA PRO A 155 -3.15 -4.18 -7.25
C PRO A 155 -4.59 -4.65 -7.52
N GLY A 156 -5.24 -5.37 -6.60
CA GLY A 156 -6.67 -5.66 -6.69
C GLY A 156 -7.50 -4.41 -6.40
N PHE A 157 -7.17 -3.70 -5.32
CA PHE A 157 -7.76 -2.40 -4.97
C PHE A 157 -7.53 -1.33 -6.05
N ALA A 158 -6.34 -1.24 -6.65
CA ALA A 158 -6.04 -0.29 -7.72
C ALA A 158 -6.86 -0.49 -9.01
N ARG A 159 -7.49 -1.66 -9.18
CA ARG A 159 -8.26 -2.04 -10.38
C ARG A 159 -9.76 -1.82 -10.24
N LEU A 160 -10.23 -1.49 -9.03
CA LEU A 160 -11.62 -1.07 -8.77
C LEU A 160 -11.79 0.43 -9.04
#